data_AF-A0A9E3IBD3-F1
#
_entry.id   AF-A0A9E3IBD3-F1
#
_cell.length_a   1.000
_cell.length_b   1.000
_cell.length_c   1.000
_cell.angle_alpha   90.00
_cell.angle_beta   90.00
_cell.angle_gamma   90.00
#
_symmetry.space_group_name_H-M   'P 1'
#
loop_
_entity.id
_entity.type
_entity.pdbx_description
1 polymer ?
#
loop_
_entity_poly.entity_id
_entity_poly.type
_entity_poly.pdbx_seq_one_letter_code
_entity_poly.pdbx_strand_id
1 'polypeptide(L)' 'DYIRIAALPDAETALRLIDGWIEDYNEIHPHSALKMASPRQFIRAKLN' A
#
# COMPACT_ATOMS: atom_id res chain seq x y z
N ASP A 1 -4.40 1.36 7.37
CA ASP A 1 -5.27 0.16 7.39
C ASP A 1 -4.53 -1.11 7.74
N TYR A 2 -3.49 -1.49 7.00
CA TYR A 2 -2.76 -2.75 7.19
C TYR A 2 -2.40 -3.11 8.65
N ILE A 3 -1.79 -2.18 9.40
CA ILE A 3 -1.41 -2.42 10.81
C ILE A 3 -2.63 -2.72 11.70
N ARG A 4 -3.77 -2.09 11.44
CA ARG A 4 -4.98 -2.26 12.27
C ARG A 4 -5.70 -3.58 12.02
N ILE A 5 -5.53 -4.17 10.84
CA ILE A 5 -6.24 -5.40 10.42
C ILE A 5 -5.34 -6.63 10.46
N ALA A 6 -4.02 -6.46 10.50
CA ALA A 6 -3.08 -7.55 10.58
C ALA A 6 -2.93 -8.08 12.02
N ALA A 7 -2.72 -9.39 12.17
CA ALA A 7 -2.26 -9.96 13.42
C ALA A 7 -0.76 -9.67 13.58
N LEU A 8 -0.41 -8.88 14.60
CA LEU A 8 0.97 -8.43 14.86
C LEU A 8 1.38 -8.87 16.28
N PRO A 9 1.66 -10.17 16.49
CA PRO A 9 2.03 -10.68 17.81
C PRO A 9 3.38 -10.15 18.31
N ASP A 10 4.27 -9.76 17.39
CA ASP A 10 5.60 -9.23 17.69
C ASP A 10 6.11 -8.30 16.59
N ALA A 11 7.21 -7.60 16.89
CA ALA A 11 7.83 -6.66 15.97
C ALA A 11 8.43 -7.35 14.73
N GLU A 12 8.95 -8.56 14.87
CA GLU A 12 9.55 -9.31 13.76
C GLU A 12 8.50 -9.65 12.69
N THR A 13 7.30 -10.02 13.12
CA THR A 13 6.16 -10.28 12.24
C THR A 13 5.72 -9.02 11.51
N ALA A 14 5.70 -7.87 12.19
CA ALA A 14 5.42 -6.60 11.53
C ALA A 14 6.48 -6.29 10.45
N LEU A 15 7.77 -6.43 10.77
CA LEU A 15 8.86 -6.19 9.83
C LEU A 15 8.77 -7.07 8.58
N ARG A 16 8.42 -8.36 8.73
CA ARG A 16 8.21 -9.27 7.59
C ARG A 16 7.06 -8.86 6.66
N LEU A 17 6.07 -8.13 7.17
CA LEU A 17 4.87 -7.75 6.42
C LEU A 17 4.98 -6.37 5.76
N ILE A 18 5.85 -5.49 6.26
CA ILE A 18 5.99 -4.10 5.79
C ILE A 18 6.26 -4.03 4.29
N ASP A 19 7.17 -4.86 3.77
CA ASP A 19 7.51 -4.83 2.34
C ASP A 19 6.28 -5.11 1.46
N GLY A 20 5.47 -6.11 1.84
CA GLY A 20 4.23 -6.44 1.14
C GLY A 20 3.19 -5.32 1.22
N TRP A 21 3.07 -4.65 2.37
CA TRP A 21 2.14 -3.54 2.53
C TRP A 21 2.55 -2.30 1.73
N ILE A 22 3.85 -2.02 1.63
CA ILE A 22 4.36 -0.92 0.80
C ILE A 22 4.04 -1.19 -0.67
N GLU A 23 4.21 -2.43 -1.13
CA GLU A 23 3.90 -2.78 -2.52
C GLU A 23 2.40 -2.71 -2.80
N ASP A 24 1.56 -3.28 -1.93
CA ASP A 24 0.09 -3.23 -2.06
C ASP A 24 -0.42 -1.78 -2.03
N TYR A 25 0.09 -0.95 -1.11
CA TYR A 25 -0.24 0.48 -1.04
C TYR A 25 0.09 1.21 -2.35
N ASN A 26 1.25 0.92 -2.95
CA ASN A 26 1.73 1.66 -4.12
C ASN A 26 1.16 1.15 -5.45
N GLU A 27 0.81 -0.13 -5.56
CA GLU A 27 0.32 -0.73 -6.81
C GLU A 27 -1.20 -0.93 -6.84
N ILE A 28 -1.83 -1.24 -5.70
CA ILE A 28 -3.20 -1.77 -5.65
C ILE A 28 -4.15 -0.82 -4.92
N HIS A 29 -3.75 -0.27 -3.76
CA HIS A 29 -4.66 0.46 -2.88
C HIS A 29 -5.22 1.72 -3.56
N PRO A 30 -6.56 1.86 -3.66
CA PRO A 30 -7.16 3.01 -4.33
C PRO A 30 -7.25 4.21 -3.40
N HIS A 31 -6.84 5.39 -3.88
CA HIS A 31 -6.93 6.63 -3.12
C HIS A 31 -7.92 7.60 -3.74
N SER A 32 -8.86 8.13 -2.95
CA SER A 32 -9.85 9.10 -3.41
C SER A 32 -9.21 10.37 -4.00
N ALA A 33 -8.14 10.87 -3.38
CA ALA A 33 -7.36 11.99 -3.90
C ALA A 33 -6.70 11.71 -5.27
N LEU A 34 -6.48 10.43 -5.61
CA LEU A 34 -5.90 9.98 -6.87
C LEU A 34 -6.96 9.47 -7.85
N LYS A 35 -8.21 9.93 -7.71
CA LYS A 35 -9.35 9.46 -8.54
C LYS A 35 -9.57 7.94 -8.45
N MET A 36 -9.36 7.38 -7.26
CA MET A 36 -9.43 5.95 -6.98
C MET A 36 -8.35 5.11 -7.67
N ALA A 37 -7.28 5.72 -8.21
CA ALA A 37 -6.10 5.01 -8.65
C ALA A 37 -5.14 4.75 -7.47
N SER A 38 -4.27 3.75 -7.63
CA SER A 38 -3.10 3.58 -6.78
C SER A 38 -2.01 4.61 -7.11
N PRO A 39 -1.03 4.86 -6.22
CA PRO A 39 0.04 5.83 -6.43
C PRO A 39 0.82 5.59 -7.74
N ARG A 40 1.23 4.35 -8.03
CA ARG A 40 1.98 4.04 -9.25
C ARG A 40 1.10 4.09 -10.50
N GLN A 41 -0.17 3.70 -10.42
CA GLN A 41 -1.12 3.91 -11.52
C GLN A 41 -1.27 5.40 -11.86
N PHE A 42 -1.41 6.24 -10.82
CA PHE A 42 -1.52 7.68 -11.01
C PHE A 42 -0.25 8.28 -11.64
N ILE A 43 0.94 7.90 -11.18
CA ILE A 43 2.21 8.34 -11.77
C ILE A 43 2.33 7.91 -13.23
N ARG A 44 2.07 6.63 -13.55
CA ARG A 44 2.10 6.12 -14.93
C ARG A 44 1.13 6.88 -15.84
N ALA A 45 -0.05 7.24 -15.35
CA ALA A 45 -1.02 8.03 -16.10
C ALA A 45 -0.65 9.52 -16.28
N LYS A 46 0.32 10.03 -15.51
CA LYS A 46 0.82 11.43 -15.59
C LYS A 46 2.09 11.58 -16.44
N LEU A 47 2.81 10.47 -16.65
CA LEU A 47 4.02 10.43 -17.46
C LEU A 47 3.73 10.17 -18.95
N ASN A 48 2.48 9.85 -19.29
CA ASN A 48 1.95 9.80 -20.64
C ASN A 48 1.31 11.14 -21.02
#